data_AF-A0A5Q3L7Z9-F1
#
_entry.id   AF-A0A5Q3L7Z9-F1
#
_cell.length_a   1.000
_cell.length_b   1.000
_cell.length_c   1.000
_cell.angle_alpha   90.00
_cell.angle_beta   90.00
_cell.angle_gamma   90.00
#
_symmetry.space_group_name_H-M   'P 1'
#
loop_
_entity.id
_entity.type
_entity.pdbx_description
1 polymer ?
#
loop_
_entity_poly.entity_id
_entity_poly.type
_entity_poly.pdbx_seq_one_letter_code
_entity_poly.pdbx_strand_id
1 'polypeptide(L)'
;MAYTVYGKIEERRVHITWTDGYLEGDAEALEELIALADVLKNKAVGVEPDGPFTYQHHLANPLSALILIEDIFDEILQVRGKIPAEYPGVNAAA
;
A
#
# COMPACT_ATOMS: atom_id res chain seq x y z
N MET A 1 2.20 -0.37 -13.90
CA MET A 1 2.60 0.68 -12.94
C MET A 1 3.36 0.02 -11.81
N ALA A 2 4.37 0.69 -11.27
CA ALA A 2 5.22 0.11 -10.23
C ALA A 2 5.71 1.17 -9.26
N TYR A 3 5.68 0.85 -7.96
CA TYR A 3 6.25 1.68 -6.90
C TYR A 3 6.80 0.79 -5.78
N THR A 4 7.77 1.31 -5.04
CA THR A 4 8.36 0.68 -3.87
C THR A 4 8.23 1.61 -2.67
N VAL A 5 7.69 1.10 -1.58
CA VAL A 5 7.62 1.79 -0.29
C VAL A 5 8.65 1.18 0.64
N TYR A 6 9.52 2.01 1.20
CA TYR A 6 10.47 1.66 2.25
C TYR A 6 9.94 2.24 3.56
N GLY A 7 9.85 1.41 4.58
CA GLY A 7 9.29 1.81 5.87
C GLY A 7 9.91 1.05 7.04
N LYS A 8 9.31 1.22 8.21
CA LYS A 8 9.62 0.45 9.41
C LYS A 8 8.40 -0.31 9.92
N ILE A 9 8.65 -1.54 10.38
CA ILE A 9 7.71 -2.35 11.17
C ILE A 9 8.51 -2.84 12.39
N GLU A 10 8.07 -2.49 13.60
CA GLU A 10 8.73 -2.86 14.86
C GLU A 10 10.25 -2.56 14.83
N GLU A 11 10.61 -1.33 14.48
CA GLU A 11 12.00 -0.82 14.31
C GLU A 11 12.81 -1.42 13.15
N ARG A 12 12.33 -2.48 12.49
CA ARG A 12 13.02 -3.12 11.36
C ARG A 12 12.73 -2.38 10.07
N ARG A 13 13.76 -2.14 9.27
CA ARG A 13 13.62 -1.53 7.94
C ARG A 13 13.23 -2.59 6.93
N VAL A 14 12.11 -2.40 6.27
CA VAL A 14 11.60 -3.31 5.26
C VAL A 14 11.09 -2.53 4.05
N HIS A 15 10.76 -3.24 2.98
CA HIS A 15 10.22 -2.67 1.77
C HIS A 15 9.17 -3.57 1.13
N ILE A 16 8.23 -2.93 0.45
CA ILE A 16 7.24 -3.59 -0.39
C ILE A 16 7.25 -2.90 -1.75
N THR A 17 7.37 -3.70 -2.79
CA THR A 17 7.22 -3.29 -4.19
C THR A 17 5.91 -3.81 -4.72
N TRP A 18 5.12 -2.91 -5.30
CA TRP A 18 3.93 -3.25 -6.05
C TRP A 18 4.21 -3.07 -7.54
N THR A 19 3.89 -4.05 -8.36
CA THR A 19 4.01 -3.99 -9.82
C THR A 19 2.81 -4.66 -10.48
N ASP A 20 1.95 -3.88 -11.14
CA ASP A 20 0.84 -4.37 -11.96
C ASP A 20 -0.03 -5.46 -11.30
N GLY A 21 -0.33 -5.29 -10.02
CA GLY A 21 -1.17 -6.18 -9.22
C GLY A 21 -0.40 -7.27 -8.47
N TYR A 22 0.92 -7.29 -8.58
CA TYR A 22 1.82 -8.21 -7.90
C TYR A 22 2.60 -7.49 -6.79
N LEU A 23 2.87 -8.21 -5.70
CA LEU A 23 3.62 -7.73 -4.56
C LEU A 23 4.91 -8.53 -4.40
N GLU A 24 6.00 -7.83 -4.13
CA GLU A 24 7.32 -8.38 -3.82
C GLU A 24 7.93 -7.57 -2.67
N GLY A 25 8.85 -8.15 -1.89
CA GLY A 25 9.47 -7.44 -0.78
C GLY A 25 9.81 -8.37 0.38
N ASP A 26 9.96 -7.78 1.56
CA ASP A 26 10.23 -8.52 2.79
C ASP A 26 9.02 -9.38 3.19
N ALA A 27 9.27 -10.68 3.44
CA ALA A 27 8.21 -11.68 3.63
C ALA A 27 7.23 -11.32 4.75
N GLU A 28 7.74 -10.82 5.87
CA GLU A 28 6.93 -10.44 7.03
C GLU A 28 5.99 -9.25 6.71
N ALA A 29 6.50 -8.23 6.01
CA ALA A 29 5.69 -7.09 5.60
C ALA A 29 4.59 -7.51 4.61
N LEU A 30 4.90 -8.47 3.72
CA LEU A 30 3.91 -9.05 2.81
C LEU A 30 2.86 -9.88 3.53
N GLU A 31 3.25 -10.69 4.52
CA GLU A 31 2.31 -11.48 5.34
C GLU A 31 1.35 -10.57 6.10
N GLU A 32 1.85 -9.50 6.71
CA GLU A 32 1.01 -8.51 7.42
C GLU A 32 0.07 -7.76 6.47
N LEU A 33 0.57 -7.33 5.31
CA LEU A 33 -0.24 -6.68 4.28
C LEU A 33 -1.38 -7.57 3.77
N ILE A 34 -1.08 -8.85 3.50
CA ILE A 34 -2.08 -9.82 3.05
C ILE A 34 -3.13 -10.05 4.14
N ALA A 35 -2.71 -10.21 5.39
CA ALA A 35 -3.62 -10.36 6.52
C ALA A 35 -4.55 -9.14 6.69
N LEU A 36 -4.01 -7.93 6.58
CA LEU A 36 -4.80 -6.69 6.62
C LEU A 36 -5.82 -6.64 5.48
N ALA A 37 -5.39 -6.94 4.26
CA ALA A 37 -6.28 -6.94 3.09
C ALA A 37 -7.43 -7.95 3.23
N ASP A 38 -7.18 -9.11 3.83
CA ASP A 38 -8.22 -10.11 4.10
C ASP A 38 -9.22 -9.65 5.18
N VAL A 39 -8.76 -8.98 6.24
CA VAL A 39 -9.65 -8.38 7.26
C VAL A 39 -10.56 -7.29 6.66
N LEU A 40 -10.06 -6.57 5.67
CA LEU A 40 -10.79 -5.50 4.99
C LEU A 40 -11.60 -5.97 3.78
N LYS A 41 -11.59 -7.27 3.46
CA LYS A 41 -12.41 -7.85 2.41
C LYS A 41 -13.89 -7.51 2.68
N ASN A 42 -14.50 -6.77 1.75
CA ASN A 42 -15.85 -6.18 1.80
C ASN A 42 -15.98 -4.81 2.51
N LYS A 43 -14.88 -4.16 2.86
CA LYS A 43 -14.84 -2.75 3.26
C LYS A 43 -14.23 -1.93 2.13
N ALA A 44 -14.65 -0.67 2.00
CA ALA A 44 -14.07 0.22 1.01
C ALA A 44 -12.62 0.54 1.41
N VAL A 45 -11.69 0.40 0.46
CA VAL A 45 -10.30 0.84 0.60
C VAL A 45 -9.98 1.74 -0.58
N GLY A 46 -9.73 3.02 -0.30
CA GLY A 46 -9.54 4.05 -1.32
C GLY A 46 -9.80 5.44 -0.76
N VAL A 47 -10.06 6.38 -1.67
CA VAL A 47 -10.45 7.74 -1.30
C VAL A 47 -11.98 7.79 -1.20
N GLU A 48 -12.53 7.90 0.01
CA GLU A 48 -13.97 8.10 0.25
C GLU A 48 -14.31 9.58 0.51
N PRO A 49 -15.56 10.04 0.26
CA PRO A 49 -16.70 9.31 -0.31
C PRO A 49 -16.76 9.30 -1.85
N ASP A 50 -16.07 10.22 -2.53
CA ASP A 50 -16.23 10.46 -3.97
C ASP A 50 -15.04 9.97 -4.82
N GLY A 51 -14.02 9.37 -4.21
CA GLY A 51 -12.81 8.93 -4.90
C GLY A 51 -12.83 7.46 -5.31
N PRO A 52 -11.78 7.00 -6.03
CA PRO A 52 -11.66 5.60 -6.39
C PRO A 52 -11.40 4.73 -5.15
N PHE A 53 -12.18 3.66 -5.02
CA PHE A 53 -12.02 2.64 -3.97
C PHE A 53 -12.31 1.24 -4.51
N THR A 54 -11.89 0.23 -3.76
CA THR A 54 -12.22 -1.18 -4.00
C THR A 54 -12.85 -1.80 -2.75
N TYR A 55 -13.74 -2.78 -2.94
CA TYR A 55 -14.30 -3.61 -1.86
C TYR A 55 -13.64 -4.99 -1.77
N GLN A 56 -12.97 -5.42 -2.84
CA GLN A 56 -12.33 -6.72 -2.97
C GLN A 56 -11.08 -6.55 -3.82
N HIS A 57 -10.16 -7.51 -3.73
CA HIS A 57 -8.91 -7.51 -4.49
C HIS A 57 -8.11 -6.21 -4.29
N HIS A 58 -8.09 -5.67 -3.06
CA HIS A 58 -7.43 -4.41 -2.73
C HIS A 58 -5.97 -4.36 -3.23
N LEU A 59 -5.25 -5.47 -3.07
CA LEU A 59 -3.84 -5.59 -3.47
C LEU A 59 -3.63 -5.65 -5.00
N ALA A 60 -4.67 -5.91 -5.79
CA ALA A 60 -4.60 -5.84 -7.26
C ALA A 60 -4.82 -4.41 -7.78
N ASN A 61 -5.41 -3.52 -6.97
CA ASN A 61 -5.57 -2.12 -7.30
C ASN A 61 -4.40 -1.32 -6.72
N PRO A 62 -3.70 -0.49 -7.51
CA PRO A 62 -2.52 0.20 -7.02
C PRO A 62 -2.79 1.24 -5.93
N LEU A 63 -3.93 1.94 -5.97
CA LEU A 63 -4.26 2.93 -4.96
C LEU A 63 -4.61 2.26 -3.64
N SER A 64 -5.52 1.27 -3.70
CA SER A 64 -5.90 0.52 -2.51
C SER A 64 -4.70 -0.22 -1.91
N ALA A 65 -3.84 -0.83 -2.73
CA ALA A 65 -2.61 -1.46 -2.26
C ALA A 65 -1.69 -0.46 -1.55
N LEU A 66 -1.48 0.74 -2.10
CA LEU A 66 -0.62 1.75 -1.47
C LEU A 66 -1.16 2.24 -0.13
N ILE A 67 -2.48 2.47 -0.02
CA ILE A 67 -3.14 2.84 1.24
C ILE A 67 -2.90 1.76 2.30
N LEU A 68 -3.10 0.48 1.95
CA LEU A 68 -2.86 -0.61 2.89
C LEU A 68 -1.38 -0.79 3.25
N ILE A 69 -0.47 -0.53 2.31
CA ILE A 69 0.98 -0.55 2.57
C ILE A 69 1.36 0.55 3.57
N GLU A 70 0.77 1.74 3.47
CA GLU A 70 0.99 2.82 4.45
C GLU A 70 0.47 2.42 5.84
N ASP A 71 -0.70 1.80 5.92
CA ASP A 71 -1.33 1.42 7.19
C ASP A 71 -0.54 0.39 8.02
N ILE A 72 0.28 -0.46 7.37
CA ILE A 72 1.10 -1.45 8.09
C ILE A 72 2.47 -0.90 8.51
N PHE A 73 2.88 0.27 8.02
CA PHE A 73 4.15 0.87 8.42
C PHE A 73 4.00 1.77 9.64
N ASP A 74 4.83 1.56 10.65
CA ASP A 74 4.98 2.49 11.78
C ASP A 74 5.51 3.85 11.31
N GLU A 75 6.39 3.82 10.31
CA GLU A 75 7.03 5.00 9.72
C GLU A 75 7.38 4.73 8.25
N ILE A 76 6.88 5.55 7.32
CA ILE A 76 7.35 5.56 5.93
C ILE A 76 8.66 6.34 5.84
N LEU A 77 9.71 5.70 5.35
CA LEU A 77 11.02 6.31 5.15
C LEU A 77 11.16 6.90 3.75
N GLN A 78 10.65 6.21 2.74
CA GLN A 78 10.77 6.64 1.35
C GLN A 78 9.74 5.93 0.45
N VAL A 79 9.20 6.63 -0.54
CA VAL A 79 8.46 6.04 -1.65
C VAL A 79 9.21 6.32 -2.96
N ARG A 80 9.32 5.31 -3.84
CA ARG A 80 9.95 5.42 -5.16
C ARG A 80 9.04 4.87 -6.25
N GLY A 81 9.20 5.36 -7.47
CA GLY A 81 8.48 4.86 -8.65
C GLY A 81 7.23 5.69 -8.95
N LYS A 82 6.27 5.06 -9.64
CA LYS A 82 5.05 5.72 -10.10
C LYS A 82 3.91 5.49 -9.11
N ILE A 83 3.63 6.52 -8.32
CA ILE A 83 2.56 6.56 -7.33
C ILE A 83 1.23 6.95 -8.01
N PRO A 84 0.07 6.38 -7.60
CA PRO A 84 -1.25 6.84 -8.03
C PRO A 84 -1.47 8.33 -7.74
N ALA A 85 -2.05 9.07 -8.68
CA ALA A 85 -2.23 10.52 -8.55
C ALA A 85 -3.25 10.89 -7.45
N GLU A 86 -4.16 9.96 -7.17
CA GLU A 86 -5.25 10.10 -6.21
C GLU A 86 -4.83 9.75 -4.78
N TYR A 87 -3.58 9.33 -4.56
CA TYR A 87 -3.11 8.91 -3.25
C TYR A 87 -2.96 10.10 -2.27
N PRO A 88 -3.65 10.09 -1.11
CA PRO A 88 -3.66 11.22 -0.19
C PRO A 88 -2.49 11.25 0.81
N GLY A 89 -1.65 10.20 0.85
CA GLY A 89 -0.61 9.99 1.86
C GLY A 89 0.64 10.87 1.70
N VAL A 90 1.63 10.62 2.56
CA VAL A 90 2.77 11.53 2.75
C VAL A 90 3.72 11.49 1.55
N ASN A 91 3.79 12.63 0.83
CA ASN A 91 4.61 12.96 -0.35
C ASN A 91 4.09 12.50 -1.73
N ALA A 92 3.02 13.13 -2.19
CA ALA A 92 2.87 13.47 -3.63
C ALA A 92 3.68 14.73 -4.02
N ALA A 93 4.87 14.93 -3.43
CA ALA A 93 5.76 16.03 -3.79
C ALA A 93 6.74 15.56 -4.86
N ALA A 94 6.34 15.76 -6.11
CA ALA A 94 7.27 15.89 -7.24
C ALA A 94 7.73 17.34 -7.37
#